data_AF-A0A1B6GFI3-F1
#
_entry.id   AF-A0A1B6GFI3-F1
#
_cell.length_a   1.000
_cell.length_b   1.000
_cell.length_c   1.000
_cell.angle_alpha   90.00
_cell.angle_beta   90.00
_cell.angle_gamma   90.00
#
_symmetry.space_group_name_H-M   'P 1'
#
loop_
_entity.id
_entity.type
_entity.pdbx_description
1 polymer ?
#
loop_
_entity_poly.entity_id
_entity_poly.type
_entity_poly.pdbx_seq_one_letter_code
_entity_poly.pdbx_strand_id
1 'polypeptide(L)'
;ILLIKLEKYGFRGIILEWFRSYLQGRVQCVQIKYKGGTYLSDFAIVKTGVPQGSVLGPLLFLLYINDLPQCLNQVPESNNHLAISLFADDTSLIINNKTFVS
;
A
#
# COMPACT_ATOMS: atom_id res chain seq x y z
N ILE A 1 2.94 -9.94 -0.10
CA ILE A 1 1.77 -9.56 -0.95
C ILE A 1 2.24 -8.79 -2.18
N LEU A 2 2.83 -7.60 -2.04
CA LEU A 2 3.23 -6.76 -3.18
C LEU A 2 4.16 -7.46 -4.20
N LEU A 3 5.20 -8.19 -3.74
CA LEU A 3 6.08 -8.95 -4.62
C LEU A 3 5.34 -10.01 -5.46
N ILE A 4 4.35 -10.67 -4.86
CA ILE A 4 3.50 -11.66 -5.55
C ILE A 4 2.64 -10.96 -6.61
N LYS A 5 2.11 -9.77 -6.32
CA LYS A 5 1.36 -8.97 -7.29
C LYS A 5 2.22 -8.53 -8.46
N LEU A 6 3.44 -8.05 -8.20
CA LEU A 6 4.40 -7.69 -9.24
C LEU A 6 4.70 -8.89 -10.15
N GLU A 7 4.93 -10.07 -9.57
CA GLU A 7 5.11 -11.29 -10.36
C GLU A 7 3.89 -11.61 -11.25
N LYS A 8 2.67 -11.44 -10.72
CA LYS A 8 1.42 -11.61 -11.48
C LYS A 8 1.23 -10.57 -12.60
N TYR A 9 1.69 -9.34 -12.40
CA TYR A 9 1.71 -8.30 -13.43
C TYR A 9 2.81 -8.52 -14.50
N GLY A 10 3.63 -9.57 -14.37
CA GLY A 10 4.62 -9.96 -15.37
C GLY A 10 6.05 -9.51 -15.06
N PHE A 11 6.32 -8.92 -13.89
CA PHE A 11 7.69 -8.63 -13.47
C PHE A 11 8.43 -9.93 -13.17
N ARG A 12 9.59 -10.13 -13.80
CA ARG A 12 10.38 -11.38 -13.74
C ARG A 12 11.87 -11.09 -13.60
N GLY A 13 12.62 -12.11 -13.19
CA GLY A 13 14.08 -12.10 -13.19
C GLY A 13 14.68 -10.94 -12.39
N ILE A 14 15.65 -10.25 -12.97
CA ILE A 14 16.44 -9.21 -12.31
C ILE A 14 15.59 -8.07 -11.73
N ILE A 15 14.50 -7.70 -12.40
CA ILE A 15 13.63 -6.61 -11.94
C ILE A 15 12.86 -7.04 -10.68
N LEU A 16 12.39 -8.30 -10.63
CA LEU A 16 11.69 -8.82 -9.46
C LEU A 16 12.64 -8.96 -8.25
N GLU A 17 13.88 -9.40 -8.49
CA GLU A 17 14.92 -9.45 -7.46
C GLU A 17 15.31 -8.06 -6.97
N TRP A 18 15.35 -7.06 -7.87
CA TRP A 18 15.55 -5.68 -7.49
C TRP A 18 14.42 -5.17 -6.58
N PHE A 19 13.15 -5.44 -6.90
CA PHE A 19 12.02 -5.11 -6.02
C PHE A 19 12.06 -5.87 -4.69
N ARG A 20 12.51 -7.12 -4.70
CA ARG A 20 12.69 -7.92 -3.48
C ARG A 20 13.72 -7.28 -2.57
N SER A 21 14.89 -6.94 -3.10
CA SER A 21 15.94 -6.21 -2.36
C SER A 21 15.48 -4.84 -1.90
N TYR A 22 14.63 -4.17 -2.67
CA TYR A 22 14.10 -2.84 -2.32
C TYR A 22 13.11 -2.90 -1.14
N LEU A 23 12.30 -3.95 -1.05
CA LEU A 23 11.25 -4.07 -0.01
C LEU A 23 11.72 -4.78 1.25
N GLN A 24 12.69 -5.70 1.15
CA GLN A 24 13.18 -6.54 2.25
C GLN A 24 14.48 -6.01 2.88
N GLY A 25 14.82 -6.48 4.08
CA GLY A 25 16.09 -6.16 4.74
C GLY A 25 16.24 -4.70 5.19
N ARG A 26 15.14 -3.96 5.27
CA ARG A 26 15.14 -2.54 5.63
C ARG A 26 15.23 -2.34 7.14
N VAL A 27 16.00 -1.34 7.54
CA VAL A 27 16.09 -0.83 8.91
C VAL A 27 15.88 0.68 8.92
N GLN A 28 15.35 1.22 10.01
CA GLN A 28 15.14 2.65 10.20
C GLN A 28 15.58 3.10 11.60
N CYS A 29 16.03 4.35 11.72
CA CYS A 29 16.27 5.03 12.99
C CYS A 29 15.75 6.47 12.89
N VAL A 30 15.40 7.07 14.02
CA VAL A 30 14.95 8.47 14.09
C VAL A 30 16.12 9.34 14.55
N GLN A 31 16.36 10.43 13.82
CA GLN A 31 17.35 11.44 14.19
C GLN A 31 16.65 12.75 14.56
N ILE A 32 16.94 13.28 15.75
CA ILE A 32 16.43 14.56 16.22
C ILE A 32 17.61 15.52 16.45
N LYS A 33 17.56 16.70 15.85
CA LYS A 33 18.49 17.81 16.14
C LYS A 33 17.82 18.78 17.10
N TYR A 34 18.45 19.06 18.23
CA TYR A 34 18.00 20.03 19.22
C TYR A 34 19.16 20.95 19.63
N LYS A 35 18.87 22.05 20.33
CA LYS A 35 19.87 23.05 20.77
C LYS A 35 21.05 22.45 21.55
N GLY A 36 20.89 21.25 22.12
CA GLY A 36 21.92 20.51 22.86
C GLY A 36 22.66 19.42 22.08
N GLY A 37 22.35 19.20 20.79
CA GLY A 37 23.04 18.18 19.97
C GLY A 37 22.12 17.38 19.05
N THR A 38 22.67 16.29 18.52
CA THR A 38 21.94 15.32 17.67
C THR A 38 21.73 14.04 18.45
N TYR A 39 20.49 13.55 18.48
CA TYR A 39 20.09 12.32 19.16
C TYR A 39 19.58 11.31 18.13
N LEU A 40 19.98 10.05 18.28
CA LEU A 40 19.57 8.94 17.42
C LEU A 40 18.84 7.89 18.26
N SER A 41 17.73 7.36 17.73
CA SER A 41 17.10 6.15 18.27
C SER A 41 17.86 4.90 17.84
N ASP A 42 17.56 3.78 18.48
CA ASP A 42 17.99 2.46 18.00
C ASP A 42 17.44 2.15 16.60
N PHE A 43 18.14 1.26 15.90
CA PHE A 43 17.70 0.74 14.61
C PHE A 43 16.55 -0.25 14.81
N ALA A 44 15.46 -0.01 14.08
CA ALA A 44 14.29 -0.89 14.04
C ALA A 44 14.17 -1.54 12.66
N ILE A 45 13.87 -2.85 12.63
CA ILE A 45 13.61 -3.59 11.39
C ILE A 45 12.25 -3.17 10.83
N VAL A 46 12.23 -2.81 9.55
CA VAL A 46 11.01 -2.40 8.85
C VAL A 46 10.43 -3.58 8.07
N LYS A 47 9.35 -4.15 8.60
CA LYS A 47 8.70 -5.34 8.02
C LYS A 47 7.67 -5.02 6.92
N THR A 48 7.17 -3.80 6.88
CA THR A 48 6.05 -3.39 6.01
C THR A 48 6.29 -2.00 5.40
N GLY A 49 5.49 -1.64 4.40
CA GLY A 49 5.59 -0.35 3.72
C GLY A 49 6.75 -0.27 2.72
N VAL A 50 7.01 0.95 2.25
CA VAL A 50 8.05 1.30 1.29
C VAL A 50 8.99 2.33 1.91
N PRO A 51 10.24 2.49 1.44
CA PRO A 51 11.10 3.59 1.86
C PRO A 51 10.42 4.96 1.71
N GLN A 52 10.35 5.73 2.80
CA GLN A 52 9.74 7.06 2.79
C GLN A 52 10.60 8.03 1.96
N GLY A 53 9.94 8.93 1.21
CA GLY A 53 10.63 9.86 0.31
C GLY A 53 11.13 9.23 -1.00
N SER A 54 10.73 7.99 -1.28
CA SER A 54 11.05 7.33 -2.55
C SER A 54 10.10 7.71 -3.67
N VAL A 55 10.64 7.84 -4.88
CA VAL A 55 9.85 8.08 -6.12
C VAL A 55 8.96 6.88 -6.45
N LEU A 56 9.39 5.67 -6.07
CA LEU A 56 8.64 4.44 -6.33
C LEU A 56 7.54 4.15 -5.30
N GLY A 57 7.57 4.81 -4.15
CA GLY A 57 6.58 4.60 -3.10
C GLY A 57 5.13 4.75 -3.59
N PRO A 58 4.77 5.87 -4.25
CA PRO A 58 3.44 6.08 -4.81
C PRO A 58 3.04 5.02 -5.86
N LEU A 59 3.96 4.64 -6.75
CA LEU A 59 3.70 3.62 -7.77
C LEU A 59 3.40 2.25 -7.14
N LEU A 60 4.22 1.84 -6.18
CA LEU A 60 4.06 0.57 -5.47
C LEU A 60 2.78 0.56 -4.63
N PHE A 61 2.39 1.71 -4.10
CA PHE A 61 1.12 1.87 -3.41
C PHE A 61 -0.08 1.72 -4.36
N LEU A 62 -0.06 2.37 -5.53
CA LEU A 62 -1.09 2.21 -6.56
C LEU A 62 -1.26 0.74 -6.98
N LEU A 63 -0.15 0.04 -7.27
CA LEU A 63 -0.17 -1.39 -7.61
C LEU A 63 -0.69 -2.26 -6.46
N TYR A 64 -0.50 -1.83 -5.21
CA TYR A 64 -1.04 -2.53 -4.06
C TYR A 64 -2.57 -2.40 -3.97
N ILE A 65 -3.12 -1.20 -4.17
CA ILE A 65 -4.57 -0.93 -4.05
C ILE A 65 -5.39 -1.32 -5.28
N ASN A 66 -4.77 -1.49 -6.45
CA ASN A 66 -5.49 -1.70 -7.71
C ASN A 66 -6.40 -2.94 -7.74
N ASP A 67 -6.14 -3.96 -6.91
CA ASP A 67 -6.98 -5.16 -6.84
C ASP A 67 -8.16 -5.02 -5.84
N LEU A 68 -8.20 -3.94 -5.05
CA LEU A 68 -9.22 -3.71 -4.02
C LEU A 68 -10.66 -3.68 -4.58
N PRO A 69 -10.94 -3.08 -5.76
CA PRO A 69 -12.28 -3.13 -6.35
C PRO A 69 -12.71 -4.55 -6.72
N GLN A 70 -11.78 -5.40 -7.19
CA GLN A 70 -12.08 -6.79 -7.55
C GLN A 70 -12.43 -7.63 -6.33
N CYS A 71 -11.74 -7.43 -5.21
CA CYS A 71 -12.05 -8.12 -3.95
C CYS A 71 -13.46 -7.78 -3.43
N LEU A 72 -13.91 -6.54 -3.64
CA LEU A 72 -15.21 -6.09 -3.15
C LEU A 72 -16.35 -6.53 -4.06
N ASN A 73 -16.16 -6.57 -5.38
CA ASN A 73 -17.15 -7.15 -6.32
C ASN A 73 -17.39 -8.66 -6.13
N GLN A 74 -16.61 -9.34 -5.29
CA GLN A 74 -16.82 -10.75 -4.94
C GLN A 74 -17.76 -10.92 -3.73
N VAL A 75 -18.12 -9.84 -3.04
CA VAL A 75 -19.05 -9.90 -1.90
C VAL A 75 -20.49 -9.90 -2.45
N PRO A 76 -21.30 -10.95 -2.19
CA PRO A 76 -22.63 -11.09 -2.81
C PRO A 76 -23.58 -9.91 -2.57
N GLU A 77 -23.46 -9.24 -1.41
CA GLU A 77 -24.29 -8.10 -1.02
C GLU A 77 -23.88 -6.76 -1.67
N SER A 78 -22.71 -6.67 -2.30
CA SER A 78 -22.21 -5.42 -2.88
C SER A 78 -22.49 -5.25 -4.37
N ASN A 79 -22.93 -6.31 -5.07
CA ASN A 79 -22.93 -6.37 -6.54
C ASN A 79 -23.82 -5.33 -7.25
N ASN A 80 -24.68 -4.61 -6.52
CA ASN A 80 -25.44 -3.49 -7.08
C ASN A 80 -25.50 -2.25 -6.17
N HIS A 81 -24.96 -2.32 -4.96
CA HIS A 81 -25.12 -1.28 -3.93
C HIS A 81 -23.80 -0.63 -3.53
N LEU A 82 -22.65 -1.10 -4.01
CA LEU A 82 -21.34 -0.61 -3.59
C LEU A 82 -20.58 -0.04 -4.79
N ALA A 83 -20.28 1.27 -4.77
CA ALA A 83 -19.35 1.89 -5.71
C ALA A 83 -18.09 2.36 -4.96
N ILE A 84 -16.92 2.07 -5.51
CA ILE A 84 -15.62 2.42 -4.92
C ILE A 84 -14.90 3.37 -5.87
N SER A 85 -14.44 4.50 -5.35
CA SER A 85 -13.55 5.42 -6.04
C SER A 85 -12.20 5.44 -5.32
N LEU A 86 -11.12 5.23 -6.06
CA LEU A 86 -9.75 5.26 -5.56
C LEU A 86 -9.01 6.41 -6.24
N PHE A 87 -8.40 7.29 -5.44
CA PHE A 87 -7.50 8.34 -5.94
C PHE A 87 -6.29 8.46 -5.02
N ALA A 88 -5.12 8.03 -5.51
CA ALA A 88 -3.92 7.90 -4.67
C ALA A 88 -4.28 7.15 -3.36
N ASP A 89 -4.00 7.73 -2.19
CA ASP A 89 -4.33 7.19 -0.87
C ASP A 89 -5.79 7.41 -0.42
N ASP A 90 -6.55 8.24 -1.12
CA ASP A 90 -7.96 8.46 -0.83
C ASP A 90 -8.82 7.33 -1.40
N THR A 91 -9.63 6.73 -0.53
CA THR A 91 -10.63 5.70 -0.89
C THR A 91 -12.01 6.18 -0.46
N SER A 92 -12.91 6.34 -1.43
CA SER A 92 -14.32 6.66 -1.18
C SER A 92 -15.20 5.45 -1.46
N LEU A 93 -16.03 5.09 -0.48
CA LEU A 93 -16.99 4.00 -0.57
C LEU A 93 -18.41 4.58 -0.58
N ILE A 94 -19.17 4.28 -1.63
CA ILE A 94 -20.57 4.70 -1.77
C ILE A 94 -21.45 3.47 -1.61
N ILE A 95 -22.31 3.49 -0.60
CA ILE A 95 -23.27 2.41 -0.32
C ILE A 95 -24.67 2.92 -0.64
N ASN A 96 -25.36 2.28 -1.59
CA ASN A 96 -26.69 2.62 -2.02
C ASN A 96 -27.70 1.63 -1.44
N ASN A 97 -28.12 1.85 -0.20
CA ASN A 97 -29.19 1.07 0.42
C ASN A 97 -30.55 1.63 0.02
N LYS A 98 -31.40 0.82 -0.61
CA LYS A 98 -32.84 1.08 -0.61
C LYS A 98 -33.37 0.80 0.79
N THR A 99 -33.39 1.82 1.65
CA THR A 99 -34.14 1.75 2.91
C THR A 99 -35.62 1.63 2.55
N PHE A 100 -36.20 0.43 2.67
CA PHE A 100 -37.65 0.29 2.72
C PHE A 100 -38.10 0.88 4.05
N VAL A 101 -38.66 2.08 4.00
CA VAL A 101 -39.44 2.63 5.12
C VAL A 101 -40.80 1.91 5.06
N SER A 102 -41.02 1.02 6.02
CA SER A 102 -42.33 0.39 6.28
C SER A 102 -43.28 1.36 6.98
#